data_AF-A0A9P5L294-F1
#
_entry.id   AF-A0A9P5L294-F1
#
_cell.length_a   1.000
_cell.length_b   1.000
_cell.length_c   1.000
_cell.angle_alpha   90.00
_cell.angle_beta   90.00
_cell.angle_gamma   90.00
#
_symmetry.space_group_name_H-M   'P 1'
#
loop_
_entity.id
_entity.type
_entity.pdbx_description
1 polymer ?
#
loop_
_entity_poly.entity_id
_entity_poly.type
_entity_poly.pdbx_seq_one_letter_code
_entity_poly.pdbx_strand_id
1 'polypeptide(L)'
;MDKLRKEAREALVQSPGKMPIGFFPAVAAASKSDLHQLWQDIAAYDHSTHLNICESLVTATSYIDYWDGMLPNDQGPRPLKPAEAKAVNNLFDWASAAALPSSDFAVDFDETAEVSDDIIKAQNESRFRSELALELILVLNKPLAGLPNGKPENAADILLAGACFVNKQNPWATSDSYNAASMLMNLWVQDTRRGNKFWPAIDFILKERIRPLFAKTKNPAITSAGRKNFHPQTLPRFGVSDVDASAKPWKTTDVYVGAVLSWILSQYQPEDKTQFETHFQLFVPTILAMVDDNNLPFKTKGCALLTQLLQPIQESGSDILRRTNLTSVFEDAVTPCLLSLPSITPEDRSLDLLGAAYPAILSTLKTAYKGPTQSEKDKEAYTTSLAKILRSNLISSFHHVSSSTPASGSTASFPHPNLSTFLLEKITIITNELGIHTTKYLQELIPVLYTTLSNPFGTAHPPLLLAAASATQAVIKNAHPRVWRWRGEILSGLSSCWLHISEDSGGSVADLAKLKRELQQTLQVLKLVLLNPVAIASDGPEPEQVQVKENVEKEFQELVEADAELKGLFV
;
A
#
# COMPACT_ATOMS: atom_id res chain seq x y z
N MET A 1 -7.67 46.66 3.18
CA MET A 1 -6.79 45.49 3.06
C MET A 1 -5.60 45.59 3.99
N ASP A 2 -4.81 46.66 3.94
CA ASP A 2 -3.57 46.84 4.75
C ASP A 2 -3.70 46.55 6.24
N LYS A 3 -4.77 47.03 6.90
CA LYS A 3 -4.98 46.79 8.33
C LYS A 3 -5.21 45.30 8.64
N LEU A 4 -6.01 44.61 7.81
CA LEU A 4 -6.25 43.18 7.96
C LEU A 4 -4.94 42.39 7.78
N ARG A 5 -4.20 42.72 6.73
CA ARG A 5 -2.91 42.10 6.42
C ARG A 5 -1.88 42.30 7.54
N LYS A 6 -1.81 43.51 8.11
CA LYS A 6 -0.96 43.82 9.26
C LYS A 6 -1.31 42.96 10.48
N GLU A 7 -2.59 42.88 10.85
CA GLU A 7 -3.03 42.06 11.99
C GLU A 7 -2.83 40.56 11.74
N ALA A 8 -3.03 40.09 10.51
CA ALA A 8 -2.72 38.71 10.12
C ALA A 8 -1.22 38.40 10.30
N ARG A 9 -0.33 39.30 9.86
CA ARG A 9 1.11 39.16 10.05
C ARG A 9 1.50 39.16 11.54
N GLU A 10 0.93 40.07 12.33
CA GLU A 10 1.19 40.13 13.78
C GLU A 10 0.78 38.82 14.47
N ALA A 11 -0.39 38.25 14.12
CA ALA A 11 -0.84 36.98 14.67
C ALA A 11 0.08 35.80 14.29
N LEU A 12 0.50 35.73 13.03
CA LEU A 12 1.44 34.70 12.55
C LEU A 12 2.80 34.77 13.25
N VAL A 13 3.28 35.97 13.56
CA VAL A 13 4.54 36.18 14.29
C VAL A 13 4.39 35.86 15.79
N GLN A 14 3.25 36.20 16.40
CA GLN A 14 3.00 35.94 17.83
C GLN A 14 2.76 34.45 18.13
N SER A 15 2.19 33.70 17.19
CA SER A 15 1.90 32.27 17.34
C SER A 15 2.27 31.49 16.07
N PRO A 16 3.57 31.28 15.81
CA PRO A 16 4.02 30.54 14.64
C PRO A 16 3.43 29.12 14.58
N GLY A 17 2.94 28.72 13.42
CA GLY A 17 2.38 27.38 13.20
C GLY A 17 0.99 27.14 13.81
N LYS A 18 0.33 28.17 14.36
CA LYS A 18 -1.06 28.08 14.80
C LYS A 18 -1.95 28.86 13.85
N MET A 19 -3.06 28.24 13.44
CA MET A 19 -4.04 28.89 12.57
C MET A 19 -4.62 30.13 13.27
N PRO A 20 -4.43 31.35 12.72
CA PRO A 20 -4.99 32.56 13.30
C PRO A 20 -6.52 32.59 13.13
N ILE A 21 -7.24 33.07 14.14
CA ILE A 21 -8.72 33.09 14.13
C ILE A 21 -9.22 34.53 14.34
N GLY A 22 -10.16 34.94 13.49
CA GLY A 22 -11.06 36.08 13.78
C GLY A 22 -10.38 37.44 13.81
N PHE A 23 -10.31 38.12 12.65
CA PHE A 23 -9.78 39.48 12.55
C PHE A 23 -10.91 40.51 12.38
N PHE A 24 -11.09 41.41 13.35
CA PHE A 24 -12.10 42.46 13.26
C PHE A 24 -11.96 43.37 12.01
N PRO A 25 -10.76 43.72 11.52
CA PRO A 25 -10.61 44.46 10.26
C PRO A 25 -11.12 43.73 9.02
N ALA A 26 -11.33 42.41 9.08
CA ALA A 26 -11.87 41.65 7.95
C ALA A 26 -13.29 42.10 7.59
N VAL A 27 -14.12 42.43 8.59
CA VAL A 27 -15.47 43.00 8.39
C VAL A 27 -15.37 44.31 7.59
N ALA A 28 -14.49 45.21 8.03
CA ALA A 28 -14.30 46.49 7.37
C ALA A 28 -13.73 46.32 5.95
N ALA A 29 -12.84 45.35 5.73
CA ALA A 29 -12.29 45.04 4.41
C ALA A 29 -13.36 44.48 3.46
N ALA A 30 -14.13 43.48 3.90
CA ALA A 30 -15.21 42.87 3.13
C ALA A 30 -16.32 43.86 2.76
N SER A 31 -16.60 44.85 3.62
CA SER A 31 -17.60 45.89 3.33
C SER A 31 -17.13 46.97 2.34
N LYS A 32 -15.82 47.18 2.19
CA LYS A 32 -15.24 48.32 1.43
C LYS A 32 -14.62 47.92 0.10
N SER A 33 -14.28 46.66 -0.08
CA SER A 33 -13.62 46.13 -1.26
C SER A 33 -14.37 44.94 -1.80
N ASP A 34 -14.31 44.70 -3.11
CA ASP A 34 -14.88 43.52 -3.75
C ASP A 34 -13.85 42.38 -3.92
N LEU A 35 -14.31 41.22 -4.38
CA LEU A 35 -13.45 40.05 -4.59
C LEU A 35 -12.36 40.30 -5.64
N HIS A 36 -12.61 41.19 -6.60
CA HIS A 36 -11.61 41.56 -7.59
C HIS A 36 -10.45 42.32 -6.96
N GLN A 37 -10.76 43.29 -6.09
CA GLN A 37 -9.76 44.05 -5.34
C GLN A 37 -8.99 43.17 -4.35
N LEU A 38 -9.66 42.18 -3.72
CA LEU A 38 -8.97 41.17 -2.89
C LEU A 38 -7.90 40.43 -3.70
N TRP A 39 -8.26 39.91 -4.87
CA TRP A 39 -7.30 39.20 -5.71
C TRP A 39 -6.18 40.12 -6.21
N GLN A 40 -6.46 41.37 -6.57
CA GLN A 40 -5.41 42.32 -6.94
C GLN A 40 -4.41 42.57 -5.80
N ASP A 41 -4.90 42.73 -4.57
CA ASP A 41 -4.07 42.90 -3.37
C ASP A 41 -3.16 41.68 -3.14
N ILE A 42 -3.72 40.47 -3.26
CA ILE A 42 -2.96 39.23 -3.11
C ILE A 42 -1.96 39.10 -4.25
N ALA A 43 -2.39 39.16 -5.51
CA ALA A 43 -1.55 38.93 -6.68
C ALA A 43 -0.40 39.93 -6.82
N ALA A 44 -0.57 41.17 -6.33
CA ALA A 44 0.48 42.18 -6.31
C ALA A 44 1.48 42.01 -5.16
N TYR A 45 1.18 41.17 -4.17
CA TYR A 45 2.04 40.96 -3.01
C TYR A 45 3.23 40.04 -3.30
N ASP A 46 4.32 40.27 -2.59
CA ASP A 46 5.53 39.44 -2.70
C ASP A 46 5.35 38.11 -1.96
N HIS A 47 5.33 37.01 -2.71
CA HIS A 47 5.20 35.65 -2.20
C HIS A 47 6.54 34.90 -2.15
N SER A 48 7.67 35.61 -2.13
CA SER A 48 9.01 34.99 -2.10
C SER A 48 9.34 34.26 -0.79
N THR A 49 8.64 34.57 0.31
CA THR A 49 8.91 33.99 1.63
C THR A 49 7.71 33.21 2.18
N HIS A 50 7.97 32.18 2.97
CA HIS A 50 6.94 31.38 3.65
C HIS A 50 5.96 32.25 4.46
N LEU A 51 6.49 33.21 5.23
CA LEU A 51 5.66 34.11 6.05
C LEU A 51 4.72 34.95 5.18
N ASN A 52 5.20 35.50 4.07
CA ASN A 52 4.37 36.33 3.20
C ASN A 52 3.27 35.52 2.51
N ILE A 53 3.54 34.26 2.13
CA ILE A 53 2.51 33.35 1.60
C ILE A 53 1.44 33.10 2.66
N CYS A 54 1.83 32.72 3.88
CA CYS A 54 0.91 32.48 4.98
C CYS A 54 0.08 33.72 5.31
N GLU A 55 0.70 34.89 5.30
CA GLU A 55 0.02 36.17 5.52
C GLU A 55 -1.07 36.44 4.48
N SER A 56 -0.77 36.22 3.19
CA SER A 56 -1.77 36.36 2.12
C SER A 56 -2.88 35.31 2.25
N LEU A 57 -2.57 34.06 2.61
CA LEU A 57 -3.56 32.99 2.82
C LEU A 57 -4.51 33.31 3.97
N VAL A 58 -3.98 33.74 5.12
CA VAL A 58 -4.78 34.15 6.28
C VAL A 58 -5.61 35.38 5.97
N THR A 59 -5.03 36.38 5.28
CA THR A 59 -5.74 37.60 4.86
C THR A 59 -6.92 37.26 3.95
N ALA A 60 -6.70 36.39 2.96
CA ALA A 60 -7.75 35.94 2.04
C ALA A 60 -8.85 35.16 2.77
N THR A 61 -8.47 34.17 3.58
CA THR A 61 -9.39 33.32 4.34
C THR A 61 -10.28 34.18 5.24
N SER A 62 -9.66 35.09 5.99
CA SER A 62 -10.35 35.98 6.90
C SER A 62 -11.27 36.95 6.16
N TYR A 63 -10.84 37.51 5.02
CA TYR A 63 -11.71 38.35 4.19
C TYR A 63 -12.94 37.57 3.72
N ILE A 64 -12.74 36.37 3.15
CA ILE A 64 -13.82 35.54 2.62
C ILE A 64 -14.79 35.12 3.72
N ASP A 65 -14.30 34.95 4.94
CA ASP A 65 -15.16 34.55 6.05
C ASP A 65 -16.25 35.57 6.38
N TYR A 66 -15.94 36.86 6.23
CA TYR A 66 -16.86 37.97 6.46
C TYR A 66 -17.46 38.54 5.18
N TRP A 67 -17.13 37.97 4.01
CA TRP A 67 -17.73 38.38 2.75
C TRP A 67 -19.17 37.88 2.66
N ASP A 68 -20.11 38.80 2.45
CA ASP A 68 -21.52 38.48 2.29
C ASP A 68 -21.84 38.18 0.82
N GLY A 69 -22.15 36.91 0.58
CA GLY A 69 -22.55 36.40 -0.73
C GLY A 69 -24.04 36.33 -0.95
N MET A 70 -24.86 36.76 0.00
CA MET A 70 -26.32 36.63 -0.07
C MET A 70 -26.97 37.96 -0.43
N LEU A 71 -28.04 37.89 -1.23
CA LEU A 71 -28.89 39.04 -1.48
C LEU A 71 -29.80 39.29 -0.27
N PRO A 72 -30.19 40.55 0.01
CA PRO A 72 -31.12 40.86 1.10
C PRO A 72 -32.45 40.11 0.97
N ASN A 73 -33.13 39.88 2.09
CA ASN A 73 -34.45 39.22 2.17
C ASN A 73 -34.49 37.81 1.57
N ASP A 74 -33.44 37.02 1.79
CA ASP A 74 -33.33 35.62 1.36
C ASP A 74 -33.51 35.40 -0.15
N GLN A 75 -33.17 36.39 -0.97
CA GLN A 75 -33.25 36.31 -2.44
C GLN A 75 -32.19 35.40 -3.08
N GLY A 76 -31.49 34.60 -2.28
CA GLY A 76 -30.48 33.64 -2.73
C GLY A 76 -29.08 34.27 -2.90
N PRO A 77 -28.14 33.50 -3.48
CA PRO A 77 -26.77 33.94 -3.65
C PRO A 77 -26.66 35.08 -4.66
N ARG A 78 -25.83 36.08 -4.34
CA ARG A 78 -25.48 37.22 -5.20
C ARG A 78 -24.68 36.73 -6.41
N PRO A 79 -25.16 36.97 -7.65
CA PRO A 79 -24.35 36.72 -8.83
C PRO A 79 -23.08 37.56 -8.84
N LEU A 80 -21.95 36.93 -9.12
CA LEU A 80 -20.65 37.59 -9.20
C LEU A 80 -20.50 38.33 -10.53
N LYS A 81 -19.92 39.54 -10.49
CA LYS A 81 -19.49 40.23 -11.71
C LYS A 81 -18.38 39.42 -12.40
N PRO A 82 -18.17 39.55 -13.72
CA PRO A 82 -17.12 38.81 -14.42
C PRO A 82 -15.71 38.94 -13.81
N ALA A 83 -15.36 40.13 -13.31
CA ALA A 83 -14.08 40.38 -12.65
C ALA A 83 -13.96 39.69 -11.27
N GLU A 84 -15.08 39.58 -10.52
CA GLU A 84 -15.16 38.88 -9.25
C GLU A 84 -15.13 37.36 -9.47
N ALA A 85 -15.86 36.85 -10.47
CA ALA A 85 -15.84 35.43 -10.83
C ALA A 85 -14.42 34.97 -11.24
N LYS A 86 -13.72 35.77 -12.05
CA LYS A 86 -12.32 35.53 -12.41
C LYS A 86 -11.41 35.54 -11.17
N ALA A 87 -11.63 36.47 -10.25
CA ALA A 87 -10.86 36.54 -9.01
C ALA A 87 -11.04 35.28 -8.14
N VAL A 88 -12.26 34.77 -8.02
CA VAL A 88 -12.54 33.51 -7.30
C VAL A 88 -11.84 32.32 -7.94
N ASN A 89 -11.88 32.19 -9.27
CA ASN A 89 -11.14 31.13 -9.97
C ASN A 89 -9.62 31.25 -9.72
N ASN A 90 -9.05 32.45 -9.81
CA ASN A 90 -7.62 32.66 -9.53
C ASN A 90 -7.26 32.34 -8.07
N LEU A 91 -8.15 32.62 -7.11
CA LEU A 91 -7.95 32.27 -5.71
C LEU A 91 -7.94 30.75 -5.51
N PHE A 92 -8.84 30.01 -6.17
CA PHE A 92 -8.81 28.55 -6.16
C PHE A 92 -7.51 28.01 -6.74
N ASP A 93 -7.02 28.57 -7.85
CA ASP A 93 -5.77 28.13 -8.50
C ASP A 93 -4.57 28.34 -7.60
N TRP A 94 -4.47 29.55 -7.05
CA TRP A 94 -3.37 29.93 -6.18
C TRP A 94 -3.37 29.12 -4.89
N ALA A 95 -4.53 28.95 -4.25
CA ALA A 95 -4.65 28.14 -3.04
C ALA A 95 -4.35 26.66 -3.32
N SER A 96 -4.86 26.10 -4.43
CA SER A 96 -4.58 24.71 -4.81
C SER A 96 -3.09 24.47 -5.06
N ALA A 97 -2.40 25.42 -5.70
CA ALA A 97 -0.95 25.36 -5.89
C ALA A 97 -0.18 25.49 -4.56
N ALA A 98 -0.61 26.40 -3.68
CA ALA A 98 0.01 26.61 -2.37
C ALA A 98 -0.18 25.41 -1.42
N ALA A 99 -1.26 24.65 -1.61
CA ALA A 99 -1.56 23.44 -0.84
C ALA A 99 -0.65 22.26 -1.18
N LEU A 100 0.03 22.25 -2.33
CA LEU A 100 0.86 21.10 -2.71
C LEU A 100 2.05 20.95 -1.74
N PRO A 101 2.39 19.69 -1.35
CA PRO A 101 3.57 19.43 -0.53
C PRO A 101 4.86 19.92 -1.21
N SER A 102 5.79 20.47 -0.43
CA SER A 102 7.08 20.92 -0.96
C SER A 102 8.03 19.76 -1.28
N SER A 103 9.08 20.06 -2.06
CA SER A 103 10.17 19.14 -2.37
C SER A 103 11.00 18.72 -1.16
N ASP A 104 10.90 19.45 -0.03
CA ASP A 104 11.63 19.15 1.21
C ASP A 104 11.23 17.80 1.82
N PHE A 105 10.09 17.25 1.39
CA PHE A 105 9.64 15.91 1.76
C PHE A 105 10.30 14.79 0.93
N ALA A 106 11.11 15.10 -0.08
CA ALA A 106 11.83 14.08 -0.86
C ALA A 106 12.79 13.25 0.01
N VAL A 107 13.35 13.89 1.04
CA VAL A 107 14.24 13.27 2.04
C VAL A 107 13.56 12.09 2.76
N ASP A 108 12.25 12.14 2.99
CA ASP A 108 11.51 11.09 3.70
C ASP A 108 11.42 9.80 2.89
N PHE A 109 11.70 9.88 1.59
CA PHE A 109 11.74 8.75 0.68
C PHE A 109 13.17 8.40 0.26
N ASP A 110 14.20 9.06 0.76
CA ASP A 110 15.61 8.73 0.50
C ASP A 110 16.21 8.01 1.70
N GLU A 111 16.60 6.75 1.50
CA GLU A 111 17.14 5.90 2.55
C GLU A 111 18.52 6.32 3.04
N THR A 112 19.22 7.16 2.27
CA THR A 112 20.58 7.61 2.58
C THR A 112 20.64 9.02 3.12
N ALA A 113 19.53 9.74 3.08
CA ALA A 113 19.54 11.15 3.42
C ALA A 113 19.39 11.38 4.92
N GLU A 114 20.21 12.29 5.45
CA GLU A 114 20.10 12.75 6.83
C GLU A 114 19.14 13.94 6.90
N VAL A 115 18.19 13.87 7.84
CA VAL A 115 17.22 14.95 8.07
C VAL A 115 17.84 15.97 9.02
N SER A 116 18.22 17.13 8.50
CA SER A 116 18.76 18.25 9.30
C SER A 116 17.65 19.08 9.94
N ASP A 117 17.98 19.87 10.97
CA ASP A 117 17.04 20.80 11.62
C ASP A 117 16.43 21.81 10.63
N ASP A 118 17.20 22.24 9.63
CA ASP A 118 16.73 23.15 8.57
C ASP A 118 15.67 22.48 7.68
N ILE A 119 15.84 21.19 7.37
CA ILE A 119 14.86 20.40 6.62
C ILE A 119 13.59 20.22 7.45
N ILE A 120 13.71 19.87 8.73
CA ILE A 120 12.55 19.72 9.64
C ILE A 120 11.76 21.04 9.69
N LYS A 121 12.47 22.17 9.79
CA LYS A 121 11.85 23.49 9.76
C LYS A 121 11.13 23.74 8.44
N ALA A 122 11.76 23.50 7.29
CA ALA A 122 11.14 23.67 5.98
C ALA A 122 9.90 22.78 5.79
N GLN A 123 9.95 21.53 6.26
CA GLN A 123 8.80 20.63 6.24
C GLN A 123 7.65 21.15 7.12
N ASN A 124 7.94 21.68 8.31
CA ASN A 124 6.91 22.26 9.18
C ASN A 124 6.27 23.52 8.58
N GLU A 125 7.08 24.38 7.94
CA GLU A 125 6.59 25.51 7.16
C GLU A 125 5.66 25.05 6.02
N SER A 126 6.06 24.00 5.30
CA SER A 126 5.27 23.38 4.23
C SER A 126 3.94 22.81 4.72
N ARG A 127 3.93 22.10 5.86
CA ARG A 127 2.70 21.59 6.51
C ARG A 127 1.73 22.73 6.82
N PHE A 128 2.23 23.76 7.51
CA PHE A 128 1.40 24.89 7.93
C PHE A 128 0.85 25.71 6.75
N ARG A 129 1.68 25.96 5.72
CA ARG A 129 1.23 26.59 4.47
C ARG A 129 0.09 25.78 3.84
N SER A 130 0.24 24.46 3.80
CA SER A 130 -0.74 23.58 3.16
C SER A 130 -2.07 23.55 3.92
N GLU A 131 -2.03 23.54 5.25
CA GLU A 131 -3.22 23.68 6.10
C GLU A 131 -3.98 24.98 5.79
N LEU A 132 -3.29 26.13 5.82
CA LEU A 132 -3.91 27.42 5.52
C LEU A 132 -4.49 27.48 4.10
N ALA A 133 -3.83 26.85 3.14
CA ALA A 133 -4.30 26.79 1.77
C ALA A 133 -5.56 25.92 1.62
N LEU A 134 -5.62 24.76 2.26
CA LEU A 134 -6.82 23.91 2.29
C LEU A 134 -8.00 24.61 2.95
N GLU A 135 -7.76 25.34 4.04
CA GLU A 135 -8.76 26.15 4.71
C GLU A 135 -9.29 27.28 3.81
N LEU A 136 -8.41 27.97 3.08
CA LEU A 136 -8.84 28.93 2.07
C LEU A 136 -9.76 28.29 1.02
N ILE A 137 -9.40 27.10 0.50
CA ILE A 137 -10.23 26.38 -0.48
C ILE A 137 -11.60 26.02 0.12
N LEU A 138 -11.66 25.64 1.40
CA LEU A 138 -12.91 25.34 2.10
C LEU A 138 -13.82 26.57 2.20
N VAL A 139 -13.29 27.73 2.61
CA VAL A 139 -14.10 28.95 2.76
C VAL A 139 -14.49 29.56 1.41
N LEU A 140 -13.71 29.34 0.34
CA LEU A 140 -14.04 29.76 -1.02
C LEU A 140 -15.32 29.08 -1.58
N ASN A 141 -15.87 28.08 -0.89
CA ASN A 141 -17.22 27.58 -1.17
C ASN A 141 -18.31 28.66 -0.98
N LYS A 142 -18.09 29.68 -0.12
CA LYS A 142 -19.05 30.79 0.09
C LYS A 142 -19.36 31.56 -1.21
N PRO A 143 -18.37 32.13 -1.94
CA PRO A 143 -18.63 32.81 -3.21
C PRO A 143 -19.00 31.90 -4.37
N LEU A 144 -18.86 30.57 -4.22
CA LEU A 144 -19.08 29.60 -5.30
C LEU A 144 -20.49 29.69 -5.91
N ALA A 145 -21.50 29.87 -5.06
CA ALA A 145 -22.90 29.94 -5.48
C ALA A 145 -23.21 31.14 -6.38
N GLY A 146 -22.37 32.19 -6.36
CA GLY A 146 -22.50 33.36 -7.21
C GLY A 146 -21.82 33.22 -8.59
N LEU A 147 -21.07 32.15 -8.84
CA LEU A 147 -20.41 31.95 -10.14
C LEU A 147 -21.42 31.71 -11.27
N PRO A 148 -21.15 32.12 -12.52
CA PRO A 148 -22.06 31.94 -13.66
C PRO A 148 -22.51 30.49 -13.89
N ASN A 149 -21.68 29.52 -13.53
CA ASN A 149 -21.95 28.08 -13.63
C ASN A 149 -22.11 27.40 -12.25
N GLY A 150 -22.10 28.18 -11.16
CA GLY A 150 -22.11 27.70 -9.77
C GLY A 150 -20.93 26.79 -9.40
N LYS A 151 -19.84 26.79 -10.20
CA LYS A 151 -18.70 25.86 -10.10
C LYS A 151 -17.43 26.55 -10.58
N PRO A 152 -16.24 26.23 -10.01
CA PRO A 152 -14.99 26.82 -10.47
C PRO A 152 -14.56 26.18 -11.80
N GLU A 153 -13.69 26.87 -12.52
CA GLU A 153 -13.09 26.34 -13.76
C GLU A 153 -12.08 25.21 -13.46
N ASN A 154 -11.41 25.26 -12.31
CA ASN A 154 -10.23 24.44 -12.01
C ASN A 154 -10.50 23.33 -10.99
N ALA A 155 -11.61 22.61 -11.17
CA ALA A 155 -11.98 21.48 -10.32
C ALA A 155 -10.89 20.41 -10.22
N ALA A 156 -10.07 20.24 -11.27
CA ALA A 156 -8.96 19.30 -11.28
C ALA A 156 -7.86 19.66 -10.27
N ASP A 157 -7.47 20.93 -10.19
CA ASP A 157 -6.40 21.37 -9.29
C ASP A 157 -6.88 21.34 -7.82
N ILE A 158 -8.16 21.62 -7.57
CA ILE A 158 -8.79 21.48 -6.24
C ILE A 158 -8.79 20.01 -5.78
N LEU A 159 -9.22 19.09 -6.66
CA LEU A 159 -9.19 17.66 -6.36
C LEU A 159 -7.76 17.15 -6.17
N LEU A 160 -6.80 17.63 -6.96
CA LEU A 160 -5.38 17.29 -6.83
C LEU A 160 -4.84 17.73 -5.46
N ALA A 161 -5.09 18.99 -5.07
CA ALA A 161 -4.67 19.54 -3.79
C ALA A 161 -5.22 18.72 -2.62
N GLY A 162 -6.53 18.46 -2.59
CA GLY A 162 -7.14 17.66 -1.54
C GLY A 162 -6.64 16.20 -1.51
N ALA A 163 -6.46 15.57 -2.69
CA ALA A 163 -5.96 14.20 -2.82
C ALA A 163 -4.55 13.99 -2.23
N CYS A 164 -3.76 15.06 -2.07
CA CYS A 164 -2.46 14.97 -1.41
C CYS A 164 -2.58 14.62 0.09
N PHE A 165 -3.70 14.96 0.75
CA PHE A 165 -3.83 14.94 2.21
C PHE A 165 -4.84 13.91 2.74
N VAL A 166 -5.48 13.11 1.87
CA VAL A 166 -6.47 12.08 2.28
C VAL A 166 -5.86 10.82 2.90
N ASN A 167 -4.55 10.80 3.17
CA ASN A 167 -3.88 9.72 3.90
C ASN A 167 -2.99 10.29 5.01
N LYS A 168 -3.33 9.99 6.26
CA LYS A 168 -2.58 10.42 7.46
C LYS A 168 -1.15 9.86 7.54
N GLN A 169 -0.85 8.80 6.78
CA GLN A 169 0.50 8.22 6.74
C GLN A 169 1.46 9.00 5.84
N ASN A 170 0.99 9.98 5.06
CA ASN A 170 1.86 10.80 4.25
C ASN A 170 2.69 11.75 5.15
N PRO A 171 4.01 11.95 4.90
CA PRO A 171 4.88 12.78 5.75
C PRO A 171 4.42 14.23 5.94
N TRP A 172 3.74 14.78 4.94
CA TRP A 172 3.22 16.15 4.93
C TRP A 172 1.80 16.27 5.50
N ALA A 173 1.12 15.16 5.79
CA ALA A 173 -0.24 15.19 6.31
C ALA A 173 -0.24 15.38 7.83
N THR A 174 -0.95 16.39 8.29
CA THR A 174 -1.28 16.62 9.70
C THR A 174 -2.72 16.17 9.98
N SER A 175 -3.11 16.12 11.25
CA SER A 175 -4.51 15.80 11.59
C SER A 175 -5.47 16.86 11.03
N ASP A 176 -5.09 18.13 11.06
CA ASP A 176 -5.92 19.24 10.62
C ASP A 176 -6.02 19.29 9.09
N SER A 177 -4.90 19.21 8.37
CA SER A 177 -4.91 19.14 6.89
C SER A 177 -5.67 17.90 6.39
N TYR A 178 -5.55 16.75 7.04
CA TYR A 178 -6.32 15.55 6.71
C TYR A 178 -7.83 15.78 6.89
N ASN A 179 -8.25 16.38 8.00
CA ASN A 179 -9.65 16.65 8.27
C ASN A 179 -10.23 17.65 7.26
N ALA A 180 -9.51 18.75 7.02
CA ALA A 180 -9.87 19.78 6.05
C ALA A 180 -9.98 19.19 4.64
N ALA A 181 -8.96 18.43 4.20
CA ALA A 181 -8.98 17.76 2.91
C ALA A 181 -10.09 16.71 2.81
N SER A 182 -10.36 15.93 3.86
CA SER A 182 -11.45 14.94 3.84
C SER A 182 -12.82 15.61 3.69
N MET A 183 -13.07 16.71 4.40
CA MET A 183 -14.29 17.50 4.26
C MET A 183 -14.42 18.08 2.84
N LEU A 184 -13.34 18.66 2.33
CA LEU A 184 -13.25 19.18 0.97
C LEU A 184 -13.55 18.08 -0.04
N MET A 185 -12.83 16.96 0.00
CA MET A 185 -12.98 15.88 -0.98
C MET A 185 -14.38 15.27 -0.95
N ASN A 186 -15.02 15.13 0.22
CA ASN A 186 -16.40 14.66 0.31
C ASN A 186 -17.40 15.57 -0.42
N LEU A 187 -17.26 16.89 -0.28
CA LEU A 187 -18.11 17.87 -0.97
C LEU A 187 -17.83 17.87 -2.48
N TRP A 188 -16.55 18.02 -2.85
CA TRP A 188 -16.14 18.21 -4.23
C TRP A 188 -16.35 16.97 -5.10
N VAL A 189 -16.12 15.76 -4.56
CA VAL A 189 -16.40 14.51 -5.30
C VAL A 189 -17.89 14.39 -5.59
N GLN A 190 -18.77 14.68 -4.62
CA GLN A 190 -20.21 14.62 -4.83
C GLN A 190 -20.68 15.66 -5.87
N ASP A 191 -20.21 16.90 -5.78
CA ASP A 191 -20.63 17.99 -6.66
C ASP A 191 -20.12 17.84 -8.10
N THR A 192 -18.90 17.33 -8.27
CA THR A 192 -18.33 17.03 -9.58
C THR A 192 -18.99 15.81 -10.22
N ARG A 193 -19.37 14.79 -9.45
CA ARG A 193 -20.14 13.63 -9.95
C ARG A 193 -21.56 14.04 -10.37
N ARG A 194 -22.29 14.79 -9.55
CA ARG A 194 -23.59 15.37 -9.92
C ARG A 194 -23.52 16.22 -11.18
N GLY A 195 -22.39 16.90 -11.38
CA GLY A 195 -22.12 17.72 -12.57
C GLY A 195 -21.57 16.97 -13.79
N ASN A 196 -21.37 15.65 -13.71
CA ASN A 196 -20.67 14.86 -14.73
C ASN A 196 -19.29 15.42 -15.14
N LYS A 197 -18.59 16.09 -14.20
CA LYS A 197 -17.27 16.71 -14.38
C LYS A 197 -16.15 15.98 -13.64
N PHE A 198 -16.49 15.02 -12.79
CA PHE A 198 -15.52 14.27 -11.99
C PHE A 198 -14.50 13.55 -12.88
N TRP A 199 -14.96 12.67 -13.78
CA TRP A 199 -14.07 11.91 -14.66
C TRP A 199 -13.25 12.79 -15.63
N PRO A 200 -13.81 13.84 -16.27
CA PRO A 200 -13.01 14.82 -17.01
C PRO A 200 -11.90 15.49 -16.18
N ALA A 201 -12.14 15.80 -14.91
CA ALA A 201 -11.12 16.37 -14.03
C ALA A 201 -10.02 15.34 -13.72
N ILE A 202 -10.38 14.08 -13.46
CA ILE A 202 -9.42 12.99 -13.27
C ILE A 202 -8.58 12.75 -14.53
N ASP A 203 -9.20 12.77 -15.71
CA ASP A 203 -8.50 12.64 -16.99
C ASP A 203 -7.46 13.75 -17.17
N PHE A 204 -7.82 14.99 -16.85
CA PHE A 204 -6.90 16.13 -16.87
C PHE A 204 -5.75 15.97 -15.89
N ILE A 205 -6.01 15.55 -14.63
CA ILE A 205 -4.94 15.29 -13.65
C ILE A 205 -3.97 14.23 -14.17
N LEU A 206 -4.48 13.11 -14.67
CA LEU A 206 -3.64 12.01 -15.15
C LEU A 206 -2.81 12.42 -16.38
N LYS A 207 -3.39 13.16 -17.33
CA LYS A 207 -2.73 13.55 -18.57
C LYS A 207 -1.79 14.75 -18.43
N GLU A 208 -2.22 15.79 -17.74
CA GLU A 208 -1.56 17.10 -17.72
C GLU A 208 -0.72 17.34 -16.46
N ARG A 209 -1.00 16.64 -15.36
CA ARG A 209 -0.25 16.80 -14.10
C ARG A 209 0.67 15.62 -13.83
N ILE A 210 0.19 14.39 -14.00
CA ILE A 210 0.94 13.19 -13.61
C ILE A 210 1.82 12.66 -14.74
N ARG A 211 1.26 12.39 -15.93
CA ARG A 211 2.00 11.79 -17.05
C ARG A 211 3.31 12.52 -17.41
N PRO A 212 3.38 13.87 -17.45
CA PRO A 212 4.60 14.58 -17.80
C PRO A 212 5.76 14.28 -16.85
N LEU A 213 5.47 13.99 -15.58
CA LEU A 213 6.47 13.70 -14.55
C LEU A 213 7.26 12.41 -14.86
N PHE A 214 6.67 11.48 -15.61
CA PHE A 214 7.28 10.20 -15.98
C PHE A 214 7.80 10.17 -17.43
N ALA A 215 7.77 11.30 -18.16
CA ALA A 215 8.10 11.32 -19.59
C ALA A 215 9.53 10.84 -19.90
N LYS A 216 10.47 11.04 -18.96
CA LYS A 216 11.86 10.60 -19.04
C LYS A 216 12.12 9.20 -18.43
N THR A 217 11.12 8.59 -17.77
CA THR A 217 11.22 7.26 -17.13
C THR A 217 10.41 6.24 -17.92
N LYS A 218 10.89 5.90 -19.13
CA LYS A 218 10.18 4.96 -20.01
C LYS A 218 10.51 3.52 -19.65
N ASN A 219 9.48 2.70 -19.48
CA ASN A 219 9.63 1.26 -19.31
C ASN A 219 9.66 0.56 -20.69
N PRO A 220 10.70 -0.24 -21.01
CA PRO A 220 10.87 -0.88 -22.33
C PRO A 220 9.90 -2.06 -22.58
N ALA A 221 9.34 -2.65 -21.51
CA ALA A 221 8.40 -3.76 -21.57
C ALA A 221 6.98 -3.35 -22.00
N ILE A 222 6.72 -2.04 -22.16
CA ILE A 222 5.44 -1.51 -22.63
C ILE A 222 5.61 -0.58 -23.83
N THR A 223 4.54 -0.50 -24.63
CA THR A 223 4.39 0.45 -25.74
C THR A 223 3.92 1.82 -25.22
N SER A 224 3.97 2.86 -26.05
CA SER A 224 3.42 4.18 -25.72
C SER A 224 1.92 4.17 -25.41
N ALA A 225 1.20 3.14 -25.85
CA ALA A 225 -0.21 2.89 -25.57
C ALA A 225 -0.43 2.02 -24.31
N GLY A 226 0.61 1.77 -23.50
CA GLY A 226 0.50 1.03 -22.24
C GLY A 226 0.27 -0.47 -22.38
N ARG A 227 0.41 -1.05 -23.59
CA ARG A 227 0.32 -2.50 -23.84
C ARG A 227 1.68 -3.16 -23.77
N LYS A 228 1.74 -4.47 -23.50
CA LYS A 228 2.99 -5.25 -23.55
C LYS A 228 3.74 -5.01 -24.86
N ASN A 229 5.02 -4.70 -24.76
CA ASN A 229 5.94 -4.66 -25.88
C ASN A 229 6.54 -6.05 -26.09
N PHE A 230 6.28 -6.65 -27.26
CA PHE A 230 6.83 -7.96 -27.62
C PHE A 230 8.29 -7.91 -28.07
N HIS A 231 8.82 -6.70 -28.32
CA HIS A 231 10.21 -6.47 -28.72
C HIS A 231 10.83 -5.38 -27.84
N PRO A 232 11.00 -5.64 -26.52
CA PRO A 232 11.62 -4.68 -25.63
C PRO A 232 13.07 -4.43 -26.03
N GLN A 233 13.46 -3.16 -26.14
CA GLN A 233 14.86 -2.81 -26.28
C GLN A 233 15.56 -3.02 -24.94
N THR A 234 16.71 -3.68 -24.96
CA THR A 234 17.55 -3.84 -23.78
C THR A 234 18.12 -2.48 -23.40
N LEU A 235 17.66 -1.93 -22.26
CA LEU A 235 18.26 -0.72 -21.70
C LEU A 235 19.49 -1.08 -20.86
N PRO A 236 20.52 -0.21 -20.83
CA PRO A 236 21.64 -0.37 -19.91
C PRO A 236 21.15 -0.44 -18.46
N ARG A 237 21.79 -1.28 -17.64
CA ARG A 237 21.45 -1.48 -16.22
C ARG A 237 21.55 -0.20 -15.37
N PHE A 238 22.36 0.76 -15.81
CA PHE A 238 22.48 2.10 -15.25
C PHE A 238 22.12 3.11 -16.34
N GLY A 239 20.96 3.75 -16.22
CA GLY A 239 20.46 4.71 -17.19
C GLY A 239 20.98 6.13 -16.93
N VAL A 240 20.97 6.97 -17.97
CA VAL A 240 21.26 8.43 -17.83
C VAL A 240 20.32 9.09 -16.81
N SER A 241 19.08 8.58 -16.68
CA SER A 241 18.08 9.01 -15.70
C SER A 241 18.37 8.61 -14.24
N ASP A 242 19.32 7.71 -14.01
CA ASP A 242 19.76 7.36 -12.64
C ASP A 242 20.84 8.32 -12.14
N VAL A 243 21.48 9.08 -13.04
CA VAL A 243 22.52 10.06 -12.73
C VAL A 243 21.93 11.48 -12.63
N ASP A 244 20.87 11.78 -13.38
CA ASP A 244 20.17 13.06 -13.36
C ASP A 244 18.91 13.00 -12.50
N ALA A 245 18.98 13.53 -11.26
CA ALA A 245 17.82 13.62 -10.36
C ALA A 245 16.64 14.42 -10.97
N SER A 246 16.91 15.37 -11.88
CA SER A 246 15.88 16.14 -12.59
C SER A 246 15.15 15.31 -13.66
N ALA A 247 15.61 14.10 -13.94
CA ALA A 247 14.93 13.16 -14.83
C ALA A 247 13.73 12.45 -14.17
N LYS A 248 13.62 12.51 -12.83
CA LYS A 248 12.56 11.87 -12.04
C LYS A 248 11.91 12.89 -11.07
N PRO A 249 11.19 13.90 -11.57
CA PRO A 249 10.59 14.96 -10.72
C PRO A 249 9.60 14.40 -9.67
N TRP A 250 8.96 13.27 -9.96
CA TRP A 250 8.11 12.54 -9.02
C TRP A 250 8.83 11.99 -7.77
N LYS A 251 10.18 12.01 -7.75
CA LYS A 251 10.99 11.65 -6.57
C LYS A 251 11.45 12.86 -5.77
N THR A 252 11.49 14.04 -6.38
CA THR A 252 12.16 15.22 -5.81
C THR A 252 11.17 16.36 -5.60
N THR A 253 10.54 16.84 -6.65
CA THR A 253 9.63 17.99 -6.58
C THR A 253 8.20 17.55 -6.29
N ASP A 254 7.72 16.52 -6.99
CA ASP A 254 6.31 16.12 -7.00
C ASP A 254 6.10 14.81 -6.22
N VAL A 255 6.58 14.78 -4.99
CA VAL A 255 6.56 13.58 -4.12
C VAL A 255 5.14 13.10 -3.78
N TYR A 256 4.15 13.98 -3.95
CA TYR A 256 2.73 13.70 -3.70
C TYR A 256 2.08 12.75 -4.71
N VAL A 257 2.72 12.49 -5.86
CA VAL A 257 2.14 11.72 -6.96
C VAL A 257 1.61 10.35 -6.52
N GLY A 258 2.36 9.64 -5.68
CA GLY A 258 1.94 8.33 -5.18
C GLY A 258 0.68 8.40 -4.30
N ALA A 259 0.48 9.48 -3.55
CA ALA A 259 -0.73 9.71 -2.77
C ALA A 259 -1.93 9.99 -3.67
N VAL A 260 -1.75 10.87 -4.66
CA VAL A 260 -2.80 11.23 -5.62
C VAL A 260 -3.23 10.02 -6.43
N LEU A 261 -2.29 9.23 -6.97
CA LEU A 261 -2.62 8.00 -7.71
C LEU A 261 -3.43 7.02 -6.85
N SER A 262 -3.03 6.83 -5.59
CA SER A 262 -3.75 5.97 -4.65
C SER A 262 -5.17 6.46 -4.40
N TRP A 263 -5.33 7.77 -4.18
CA TRP A 263 -6.66 8.37 -4.04
C TRP A 263 -7.49 8.15 -5.30
N ILE A 264 -6.99 8.47 -6.49
CA ILE A 264 -7.74 8.30 -7.75
C ILE A 264 -8.19 6.85 -7.93
N LEU A 265 -7.32 5.87 -7.69
CA LEU A 265 -7.66 4.44 -7.82
C LEU A 265 -8.79 4.02 -6.88
N SER A 266 -8.84 4.59 -5.67
CA SER A 266 -9.93 4.33 -4.71
C SER A 266 -11.29 4.90 -5.12
N GLN A 267 -11.36 5.74 -6.17
CA GLN A 267 -12.60 6.39 -6.59
C GLN A 267 -13.42 5.57 -7.60
N TYR A 268 -12.84 4.55 -8.22
CA TYR A 268 -13.56 3.71 -9.17
C TYR A 268 -14.51 2.77 -8.43
N GLN A 269 -15.76 2.73 -8.89
CA GLN A 269 -16.75 1.73 -8.48
C GLN A 269 -16.93 0.68 -9.59
N PRO A 270 -17.54 -0.49 -9.31
CA PRO A 270 -17.75 -1.53 -10.32
C PRO A 270 -18.48 -1.04 -11.58
N GLU A 271 -19.37 -0.06 -11.45
CA GLU A 271 -20.13 0.54 -12.55
C GLU A 271 -19.28 1.46 -13.45
N ASP A 272 -18.13 1.94 -12.96
CA ASP A 272 -17.24 2.87 -13.66
C ASP A 272 -16.25 2.16 -14.62
N LYS A 273 -16.49 0.88 -14.94
CA LYS A 273 -15.62 0.03 -15.78
C LYS A 273 -15.09 0.73 -17.03
N THR A 274 -15.96 1.36 -17.82
CA THR A 274 -15.58 2.03 -19.07
C THR A 274 -14.61 3.19 -18.85
N GLN A 275 -14.80 3.94 -17.76
CA GLN A 275 -13.94 5.06 -17.41
C GLN A 275 -12.59 4.56 -16.90
N PHE A 276 -12.61 3.54 -16.03
CA PHE A 276 -11.40 2.87 -15.56
C PHE A 276 -10.56 2.34 -16.73
N GLU A 277 -11.16 1.61 -17.67
CA GLU A 277 -10.44 1.07 -18.82
C GLU A 277 -9.83 2.17 -19.71
N THR A 278 -10.46 3.33 -19.79
CA THR A 278 -9.95 4.50 -20.53
C THR A 278 -8.70 5.09 -19.86
N HIS A 279 -8.72 5.19 -18.52
CA HIS A 279 -7.61 5.71 -17.73
C HIS A 279 -6.50 4.68 -17.46
N PHE A 280 -6.78 3.38 -17.61
CA PHE A 280 -5.86 2.28 -17.30
C PHE A 280 -4.45 2.48 -17.89
N GLN A 281 -4.36 2.87 -19.16
CA GLN A 281 -3.09 3.11 -19.86
C GLN A 281 -2.26 4.28 -19.29
N LEU A 282 -2.86 5.17 -18.50
CA LEU A 282 -2.16 6.28 -17.83
C LEU A 282 -1.56 5.84 -16.49
N PHE A 283 -2.16 4.84 -15.83
CA PHE A 283 -1.63 4.26 -14.59
C PHE A 283 -0.46 3.31 -14.85
N VAL A 284 -0.56 2.46 -15.87
CA VAL A 284 0.42 1.38 -16.11
C VAL A 284 1.87 1.87 -16.17
N PRO A 285 2.23 2.90 -16.96
CA PRO A 285 3.62 3.36 -17.04
C PRO A 285 4.12 3.95 -15.72
N THR A 286 3.27 4.65 -14.97
CA THR A 286 3.66 5.34 -13.74
C THR A 286 3.90 4.34 -12.61
N ILE A 287 3.02 3.35 -12.48
CA ILE A 287 3.16 2.28 -11.49
C ILE A 287 4.37 1.40 -11.80
N LEU A 288 4.57 1.01 -13.08
CA LEU A 288 5.75 0.25 -13.48
C LEU A 288 7.05 1.01 -13.21
N ALA A 289 7.09 2.31 -13.53
CA ALA A 289 8.25 3.14 -13.23
C ALA A 289 8.60 3.19 -11.74
N MET A 290 7.60 3.17 -10.85
CA MET A 290 7.82 3.08 -9.40
C MET A 290 8.31 1.70 -8.96
N VAL A 291 7.73 0.61 -9.49
CA VAL A 291 8.15 -0.78 -9.17
C VAL A 291 9.59 -1.06 -9.62
N ASP A 292 9.99 -0.50 -10.77
CA ASP A 292 11.32 -0.70 -11.34
C ASP A 292 12.38 0.24 -10.73
N ASP A 293 12.01 1.23 -9.93
CA ASP A 293 12.97 2.22 -9.39
C ASP A 293 13.92 1.60 -8.37
N ASN A 294 15.17 2.08 -8.29
CA ASN A 294 16.15 1.49 -7.38
C ASN A 294 15.89 1.78 -5.89
N ASN A 295 15.06 2.77 -5.55
CA ASN A 295 14.79 3.18 -4.18
C ASN A 295 13.58 2.41 -3.59
N LEU A 296 13.78 1.80 -2.41
CA LEU A 296 12.83 0.84 -1.82
C LEU A 296 11.47 1.44 -1.44
N PRO A 297 11.37 2.64 -0.84
CA PRO A 297 10.10 3.34 -0.65
C PRO A 297 9.24 3.43 -1.92
N PHE A 298 9.84 3.79 -3.07
CA PHE A 298 9.10 3.88 -4.33
C PHE A 298 8.71 2.51 -4.88
N LYS A 299 9.58 1.49 -4.77
CA LYS A 299 9.20 0.10 -5.11
C LYS A 299 8.00 -0.39 -4.32
N THR A 300 8.02 -0.15 -3.01
CA THR A 300 6.96 -0.54 -2.07
C THR A 300 5.66 0.17 -2.44
N LYS A 301 5.71 1.48 -2.69
CA LYS A 301 4.55 2.26 -3.14
C LYS A 301 4.02 1.77 -4.49
N GLY A 302 4.90 1.45 -5.43
CA GLY A 302 4.55 0.87 -6.73
C GLY A 302 3.80 -0.45 -6.60
N CYS A 303 4.28 -1.37 -5.75
CA CYS A 303 3.61 -2.65 -5.49
C CYS A 303 2.23 -2.45 -4.83
N ALA A 304 2.12 -1.51 -3.89
CA ALA A 304 0.85 -1.16 -3.26
C ALA A 304 -0.15 -0.57 -4.26
N LEU A 305 0.29 0.35 -5.12
CA LEU A 305 -0.52 0.93 -6.19
C LEU A 305 -0.94 -0.10 -7.23
N LEU A 306 -0.07 -1.07 -7.57
CA LEU A 306 -0.43 -2.17 -8.45
C LEU A 306 -1.57 -3.01 -7.85
N THR A 307 -1.51 -3.30 -6.55
CA THR A 307 -2.60 -4.02 -5.87
C THR A 307 -3.92 -3.24 -5.96
N GLN A 308 -3.89 -1.91 -5.73
CA GLN A 308 -5.07 -1.05 -5.86
C GLN A 308 -5.58 -0.94 -7.30
N LEU A 309 -4.69 -0.91 -8.29
CA LEU A 309 -5.06 -0.89 -9.72
C LEU A 309 -5.85 -2.13 -10.12
N LEU A 310 -5.52 -3.29 -9.53
CA LEU A 310 -6.15 -4.57 -9.86
C LEU A 310 -7.55 -4.72 -9.24
N GLN A 311 -7.86 -4.01 -8.16
CA GLN A 311 -9.14 -4.12 -7.47
C GLN A 311 -10.34 -3.76 -8.37
N PRO A 312 -10.37 -2.60 -9.06
CA PRO A 312 -11.47 -2.29 -9.99
C PRO A 312 -11.63 -3.34 -11.12
N ILE A 313 -10.54 -3.96 -11.57
CA ILE A 313 -10.58 -5.01 -12.60
C ILE A 313 -11.32 -6.25 -12.06
N GLN A 314 -10.99 -6.66 -10.84
CA GLN A 314 -11.62 -7.80 -10.16
C GLN A 314 -13.10 -7.55 -9.89
N GLU A 315 -13.43 -6.38 -9.35
CA GLU A 315 -14.79 -6.03 -8.94
C GLU A 315 -15.72 -5.82 -10.14
N SER A 316 -15.25 -5.19 -11.21
CA SER A 316 -16.05 -4.96 -12.42
C SER A 316 -16.04 -6.13 -13.42
N GLY A 317 -15.25 -7.18 -13.15
CA GLY A 317 -14.99 -8.27 -14.09
C GLY A 317 -14.43 -7.76 -15.44
N SER A 318 -13.49 -6.80 -15.42
CA SER A 318 -12.83 -6.33 -16.64
C SER A 318 -11.80 -7.35 -17.12
N ASP A 319 -11.71 -7.54 -18.44
CA ASP A 319 -10.71 -8.40 -19.08
C ASP A 319 -9.48 -7.61 -19.55
N ILE A 320 -9.38 -6.32 -19.20
CA ILE A 320 -8.38 -5.40 -19.74
C ILE A 320 -6.94 -5.90 -19.52
N LEU A 321 -6.66 -6.55 -18.40
CA LEU A 321 -5.35 -7.11 -18.09
C LEU A 321 -4.93 -8.18 -19.12
N ARG A 322 -5.87 -9.07 -19.48
CA ARG A 322 -5.65 -10.11 -20.51
C ARG A 322 -5.56 -9.49 -21.89
N ARG A 323 -6.49 -8.59 -22.24
CA ARG A 323 -6.55 -7.92 -23.56
C ARG A 323 -5.30 -7.08 -23.86
N THR A 324 -4.64 -6.55 -22.83
CA THR A 324 -3.40 -5.76 -22.97
C THR A 324 -2.12 -6.58 -22.81
N ASN A 325 -2.24 -7.89 -22.52
CA ASN A 325 -1.14 -8.82 -22.26
C ASN A 325 -0.18 -8.36 -21.14
N LEU A 326 -0.67 -7.60 -20.16
CA LEU A 326 0.17 -7.02 -19.12
C LEU A 326 0.42 -7.95 -17.92
N THR A 327 -0.27 -9.09 -17.81
CA THR A 327 -0.06 -10.05 -16.72
C THR A 327 1.42 -10.38 -16.52
N SER A 328 2.08 -10.86 -17.57
CA SER A 328 3.51 -11.19 -17.50
C SER A 328 4.39 -9.98 -17.23
N VAL A 329 3.98 -8.78 -17.67
CA VAL A 329 4.77 -7.55 -17.45
C VAL A 329 4.77 -7.19 -15.97
N PHE A 330 3.62 -7.31 -15.30
CA PHE A 330 3.53 -7.11 -13.86
C PHE A 330 4.23 -8.23 -13.08
N GLU A 331 4.13 -9.48 -13.53
CA GLU A 331 4.90 -10.57 -12.92
C GLU A 331 6.41 -10.31 -12.99
N ASP A 332 6.92 -9.94 -14.17
CA ASP A 332 8.34 -9.68 -14.40
C ASP A 332 8.85 -8.47 -13.61
N ALA A 333 8.02 -7.43 -13.44
CA ALA A 333 8.36 -6.24 -12.66
C ALA A 333 8.38 -6.50 -11.15
N VAL A 334 7.41 -7.27 -10.62
CA VAL A 334 7.30 -7.52 -9.17
C VAL A 334 8.24 -8.63 -8.69
N THR A 335 8.52 -9.65 -9.52
CA THR A 335 9.33 -10.81 -9.10
C THR A 335 10.70 -10.44 -8.50
N PRO A 336 11.49 -9.49 -9.06
CA PRO A 336 12.74 -9.06 -8.45
C PRO A 336 12.59 -8.49 -7.03
N CYS A 337 11.45 -7.86 -6.71
CA CYS A 337 11.19 -7.31 -5.37
C CYS A 337 11.04 -8.41 -4.32
N LEU A 338 10.63 -9.63 -4.71
CA LEU A 338 10.49 -10.77 -3.81
C LEU A 338 11.85 -11.31 -3.29
N LEU A 339 12.96 -10.82 -3.85
CA LEU A 339 14.32 -11.22 -3.50
C LEU A 339 15.10 -10.10 -2.78
N SER A 340 14.44 -9.00 -2.40
CA SER A 340 15.01 -7.94 -1.57
C SER A 340 15.12 -8.40 -0.11
N LEU A 341 16.22 -9.10 0.21
CA LEU A 341 16.47 -9.77 1.49
C LEU A 341 17.75 -9.25 2.18
N PRO A 342 17.90 -9.53 3.49
CA PRO A 342 19.16 -9.34 4.22
C PRO A 342 20.39 -9.95 3.54
N SER A 343 21.55 -9.39 3.87
CA SER A 343 22.85 -9.34 3.15
C SER A 343 23.06 -8.08 2.33
N ILE A 344 22.00 -7.56 1.68
CA ILE A 344 22.03 -6.31 0.89
C ILE A 344 20.94 -5.35 1.34
N THR A 345 19.74 -5.85 1.64
CA THR A 345 18.60 -5.04 2.10
C THR A 345 18.37 -5.21 3.61
N PRO A 346 18.32 -4.14 4.42
CA PRO A 346 17.99 -4.23 5.84
C PRO A 346 16.67 -4.95 6.12
N GLU A 347 16.55 -5.65 7.26
CA GLU A 347 15.40 -6.52 7.57
C GLU A 347 14.06 -5.77 7.59
N ASP A 348 14.02 -4.58 8.18
CA ASP A 348 12.85 -3.70 8.22
C ASP A 348 12.40 -3.31 6.81
N ARG A 349 13.34 -2.94 5.94
CA ARG A 349 13.06 -2.58 4.55
C ARG A 349 12.63 -3.77 3.70
N SER A 350 13.20 -4.95 3.97
CA SER A 350 12.73 -6.20 3.38
C SER A 350 11.28 -6.47 3.77
N LEU A 351 10.91 -6.32 5.04
CA LEU A 351 9.55 -6.53 5.52
C LEU A 351 8.55 -5.56 4.84
N ASP A 352 8.89 -4.27 4.74
CA ASP A 352 8.06 -3.28 4.06
C ASP A 352 7.80 -3.65 2.59
N LEU A 353 8.87 -3.90 1.83
CA LEU A 353 8.77 -4.18 0.40
C LEU A 353 8.09 -5.52 0.13
N LEU A 354 8.48 -6.60 0.83
CA LEU A 354 7.86 -7.91 0.66
C LEU A 354 6.40 -7.89 1.09
N GLY A 355 6.08 -7.10 2.12
CA GLY A 355 4.73 -6.83 2.59
C GLY A 355 3.82 -6.29 1.49
N ALA A 356 4.35 -5.46 0.57
CA ALA A 356 3.62 -4.96 -0.59
C ALA A 356 3.73 -5.87 -1.83
N ALA A 357 4.89 -6.49 -2.06
CA ALA A 357 5.18 -7.26 -3.29
C ALA A 357 4.43 -8.60 -3.35
N TYR A 358 4.35 -9.36 -2.25
CA TYR A 358 3.63 -10.65 -2.23
C TYR A 358 2.11 -10.49 -2.51
N PRO A 359 1.41 -9.51 -1.90
CA PRO A 359 0.03 -9.21 -2.28
C PRO A 359 -0.12 -8.77 -3.73
N ALA A 360 0.81 -7.95 -4.25
CA ALA A 360 0.76 -7.45 -5.63
C ALA A 360 0.87 -8.58 -6.66
N ILE A 361 1.84 -9.49 -6.49
CA ILE A 361 2.00 -10.64 -7.39
C ILE A 361 0.81 -11.60 -7.29
N LEU A 362 0.33 -11.88 -6.07
CA LEU A 362 -0.82 -12.78 -5.89
C LEU A 362 -2.09 -12.17 -6.48
N SER A 363 -2.33 -10.87 -6.30
CA SER A 363 -3.46 -10.15 -6.90
C SER A 363 -3.36 -10.16 -8.42
N THR A 364 -2.15 -9.98 -8.98
CA THR A 364 -1.92 -10.06 -10.43
C THR A 364 -2.34 -11.43 -10.97
N LEU A 365 -1.88 -12.50 -10.34
CA LEU A 365 -2.22 -13.88 -10.73
C LEU A 365 -3.72 -14.17 -10.58
N LYS A 366 -4.33 -13.74 -9.47
CA LYS A 366 -5.77 -13.92 -9.24
C LYS A 366 -6.59 -13.19 -10.30
N THR A 367 -6.28 -11.92 -10.56
CA THR A 367 -6.96 -11.12 -11.58
C THR A 367 -6.81 -11.72 -12.97
N ALA A 368 -5.62 -12.24 -13.28
CA ALA A 368 -5.35 -12.82 -14.59
C ALA A 368 -5.98 -14.19 -14.79
N TYR A 369 -6.06 -15.04 -13.76
CA TYR A 369 -6.37 -16.46 -13.94
C TYR A 369 -7.61 -16.95 -13.17
N LYS A 370 -8.07 -16.25 -12.13
CA LYS A 370 -9.29 -16.59 -11.38
C LYS A 370 -10.43 -15.65 -11.82
N GLY A 371 -11.38 -16.19 -12.57
CA GLY A 371 -12.56 -15.46 -13.03
C GLY A 371 -13.70 -16.40 -13.40
N PRO A 372 -14.92 -15.88 -13.67
CA PRO A 372 -16.10 -16.69 -13.96
C PRO A 372 -15.93 -17.57 -15.21
N THR A 373 -15.03 -17.20 -16.12
CA THR A 373 -14.70 -17.92 -17.36
C THR A 373 -13.33 -18.61 -17.31
N GLN A 374 -12.90 -19.05 -16.13
CA GLN A 374 -11.60 -19.71 -15.94
C GLN A 374 -11.49 -20.99 -16.78
N SER A 375 -10.48 -21.05 -17.65
CA SER A 375 -10.16 -22.27 -18.43
C SER A 375 -9.23 -23.21 -17.65
N GLU A 376 -9.15 -24.49 -18.05
CA GLU A 376 -8.17 -25.42 -17.47
C GLU A 376 -6.73 -24.93 -17.67
N LYS A 377 -6.44 -24.30 -18.82
CA LYS A 377 -5.14 -23.67 -19.07
C LYS A 377 -4.84 -22.53 -18.09
N ASP A 378 -5.86 -21.76 -17.71
CA ASP A 378 -5.70 -20.70 -16.69
C ASP A 378 -5.41 -21.30 -15.31
N LYS A 379 -6.06 -22.42 -14.94
CA LYS A 379 -5.77 -23.14 -13.69
C LYS A 379 -4.35 -23.68 -13.65
N GLU A 380 -3.90 -24.26 -14.76
CA GLU A 380 -2.54 -24.78 -14.90
C GLU A 380 -1.50 -23.65 -14.82
N ALA A 381 -1.72 -22.54 -15.53
CA ALA A 381 -0.84 -21.37 -15.48
C ALA A 381 -0.78 -20.78 -14.07
N TYR A 382 -1.93 -20.60 -13.41
CA TYR A 382 -2.02 -20.12 -12.04
C TYR A 382 -1.23 -21.00 -11.07
N THR A 383 -1.44 -22.32 -11.13
CA THR A 383 -0.75 -23.30 -10.29
C THR A 383 0.76 -23.27 -10.55
N THR A 384 1.17 -23.16 -11.81
CA THR A 384 2.59 -23.10 -12.20
C THR A 384 3.27 -21.84 -11.66
N SER A 385 2.61 -20.68 -11.77
CA SER A 385 3.14 -19.42 -11.22
C SER A 385 3.23 -19.46 -9.69
N LEU A 386 2.21 -20.00 -9.00
CA LEU A 386 2.25 -20.17 -7.54
C LEU A 386 3.37 -21.12 -7.09
N ALA A 387 3.56 -22.23 -7.81
CA ALA A 387 4.63 -23.17 -7.54
C ALA A 387 6.02 -22.54 -7.70
N LYS A 388 6.18 -21.69 -8.73
CA LYS A 388 7.40 -20.91 -8.94
C LYS A 388 7.64 -19.94 -7.78
N ILE A 389 6.62 -19.19 -7.35
CA ILE A 389 6.73 -18.30 -6.18
C ILE A 389 7.13 -19.08 -4.93
N LEU A 390 6.48 -20.23 -4.69
CA LEU A 390 6.78 -21.07 -3.53
C LEU A 390 8.24 -21.52 -3.51
N ARG A 391 8.73 -22.08 -4.61
CA ARG A 391 10.08 -22.67 -4.67
C ARG A 391 11.19 -21.64 -4.85
N SER A 392 11.02 -20.77 -5.85
CA SER A 392 12.07 -19.85 -6.30
C SER A 392 12.14 -18.57 -5.48
N ASN A 393 11.07 -18.22 -4.75
CA ASN A 393 11.04 -17.03 -3.93
C ASN A 393 10.84 -17.36 -2.44
N LEU A 394 9.82 -18.10 -2.02
CA LEU A 394 9.56 -18.29 -0.59
C LEU A 394 10.53 -19.25 0.10
N ILE A 395 10.60 -20.50 -0.36
CA ILE A 395 11.46 -21.53 0.24
C ILE A 395 12.94 -21.12 0.10
N SER A 396 13.34 -20.64 -1.07
CA SER A 396 14.70 -20.13 -1.30
C SER A 396 15.03 -18.95 -0.39
N SER A 397 14.14 -17.96 -0.22
CA SER A 397 14.36 -16.83 0.69
C SER A 397 14.44 -17.29 2.13
N PHE A 398 13.60 -18.25 2.52
CA PHE A 398 13.61 -18.79 3.89
C PHE A 398 14.95 -19.46 4.20
N HIS A 399 15.48 -20.28 3.28
CA HIS A 399 16.81 -20.87 3.42
C HIS A 399 17.95 -19.84 3.36
N HIS A 400 17.75 -18.72 2.67
CA HIS A 400 18.75 -17.65 2.62
C HIS A 400 18.83 -16.88 3.94
N VAL A 401 17.69 -16.51 4.52
CA VAL A 401 17.63 -15.73 5.76
C VAL A 401 17.68 -16.59 7.02
N SER A 402 17.53 -17.91 6.87
CA SER A 402 17.59 -18.89 7.95
C SER A 402 18.55 -20.01 7.58
N SER A 403 19.53 -20.30 8.44
CA SER A 403 20.43 -21.44 8.25
C SER A 403 19.71 -22.74 8.64
N SER A 404 18.83 -23.21 7.75
CA SER A 404 18.00 -24.42 7.93
C SER A 404 18.61 -25.67 7.28
N THR A 405 19.76 -25.52 6.61
CA THR A 405 20.58 -26.65 6.15
C THR A 405 21.69 -26.91 7.17
N PRO A 406 21.54 -27.91 8.06
CA PRO A 406 22.59 -28.25 9.00
C PRO A 406 23.80 -28.80 8.23
N ALA A 407 24.89 -28.02 8.17
CA ALA A 407 26.19 -28.64 8.00
C ALA A 407 26.42 -29.54 9.21
N SER A 408 26.47 -30.85 9.00
CA SER A 408 26.87 -31.91 9.94
C SER A 408 26.63 -31.58 11.44
N GLY A 409 25.39 -31.71 11.91
CA GLY A 409 25.07 -31.67 13.35
C GLY A 409 24.80 -30.30 13.98
N SER A 410 24.82 -29.20 13.23
CA SER A 410 24.47 -27.87 13.75
C SER A 410 22.95 -27.66 13.84
N THR A 411 22.48 -27.05 14.93
CA THR A 411 21.11 -26.55 15.08
C THR A 411 20.81 -25.46 14.03
N ALA A 412 19.56 -25.41 13.55
CA ALA A 412 19.12 -24.35 12.65
C ALA A 412 19.26 -22.95 13.30
N SER A 413 19.59 -21.93 12.51
CA SER A 413 19.74 -20.55 13.00
C SER A 413 18.80 -19.59 12.29
N PHE A 414 18.20 -18.68 13.05
CA PHE A 414 17.22 -17.69 12.60
C PHE A 414 17.70 -16.27 12.95
N PRO A 415 18.69 -15.72 12.25
CA PRO A 415 19.21 -14.38 12.53
C PRO A 415 18.19 -13.26 12.29
N HIS A 416 17.18 -13.51 11.44
CA HIS A 416 16.10 -12.57 11.10
C HIS A 416 14.73 -13.18 11.43
N PRO A 417 14.40 -13.36 12.73
CA PRO A 417 13.22 -14.13 13.13
C PRO A 417 11.90 -13.48 12.70
N ASN A 418 11.82 -12.16 12.60
CA ASN A 418 10.62 -11.47 12.10
C ASN A 418 10.42 -11.76 10.60
N LEU A 419 11.49 -11.70 9.82
CA LEU A 419 11.43 -12.01 8.39
C LEU A 419 11.14 -13.50 8.14
N SER A 420 11.75 -14.41 8.90
CA SER A 420 11.44 -15.85 8.83
C SER A 420 9.98 -16.14 9.17
N THR A 421 9.43 -15.45 10.18
CA THR A 421 8.01 -15.52 10.56
C THR A 421 7.13 -15.07 9.39
N PHE A 422 7.40 -13.90 8.82
CA PHE A 422 6.69 -13.36 7.67
C PHE A 422 6.70 -14.31 6.47
N LEU A 423 7.85 -14.92 6.15
CA LEU A 423 7.97 -15.87 5.03
C LEU A 423 7.13 -17.14 5.26
N LEU A 424 7.07 -17.66 6.49
CA LEU A 424 6.20 -18.80 6.82
C LEU A 424 4.70 -18.45 6.72
N GLU A 425 4.31 -17.24 7.12
CA GLU A 425 2.95 -16.74 6.90
C GLU A 425 2.61 -16.69 5.40
N LYS A 426 3.55 -16.24 4.55
CA LYS A 426 3.35 -16.25 3.09
C LYS A 426 3.34 -17.66 2.51
N ILE A 427 4.17 -18.59 3.02
CA ILE A 427 4.11 -20.01 2.66
C ILE A 427 2.72 -20.57 2.97
N THR A 428 2.17 -20.27 4.15
CA THR A 428 0.81 -20.68 4.54
C THR A 428 -0.23 -20.23 3.51
N ILE A 429 -0.18 -18.95 3.10
CA ILE A 429 -1.10 -18.40 2.09
C ILE A 429 -0.93 -19.12 0.75
N ILE A 430 0.30 -19.25 0.24
CA ILE A 430 0.55 -19.87 -1.08
C ILE A 430 0.20 -21.35 -1.08
N THR A 431 0.45 -22.08 0.02
CA THR A 431 0.04 -23.48 0.19
C THR A 431 -1.48 -23.64 0.12
N ASN A 432 -2.24 -22.75 0.77
CA ASN A 432 -3.70 -22.75 0.67
C ASN A 432 -4.17 -22.42 -0.76
N GLU A 433 -3.51 -21.49 -1.46
CA GLU A 433 -3.84 -21.15 -2.84
C GLU A 433 -3.50 -22.26 -3.85
N LEU A 434 -2.43 -23.03 -3.60
CA LEU A 434 -2.04 -24.20 -4.40
C LEU A 434 -2.98 -25.40 -4.20
N GLY A 435 -3.61 -25.51 -3.04
CA GLY A 435 -4.48 -26.63 -2.70
C GLY A 435 -3.75 -27.96 -2.82
N ILE A 436 -4.40 -28.94 -3.46
CA ILE A 436 -3.92 -30.32 -3.62
C ILE A 436 -2.53 -30.43 -4.28
N HIS A 437 -2.14 -29.43 -5.07
CA HIS A 437 -0.83 -29.40 -5.72
C HIS A 437 0.33 -29.23 -4.73
N THR A 438 0.06 -28.83 -3.49
CA THR A 438 1.02 -28.82 -2.38
C THR A 438 1.70 -30.18 -2.17
N THR A 439 1.00 -31.28 -2.46
CA THR A 439 1.54 -32.65 -2.35
C THR A 439 2.88 -32.84 -3.09
N LYS A 440 3.11 -32.09 -4.18
CA LYS A 440 4.35 -32.15 -4.98
C LYS A 440 5.56 -31.54 -4.28
N TYR A 441 5.35 -30.70 -3.27
CA TYR A 441 6.39 -29.90 -2.62
C TYR A 441 6.65 -30.31 -1.17
N LEU A 442 6.07 -31.43 -0.71
CA LEU A 442 6.27 -31.94 0.65
C LEU A 442 7.76 -32.11 0.99
N GLN A 443 8.56 -32.62 0.06
CA GLN A 443 9.99 -32.83 0.28
C GLN A 443 10.78 -31.54 0.55
N GLU A 444 10.30 -30.39 0.05
CA GLU A 444 10.95 -29.09 0.27
C GLU A 444 10.33 -28.35 1.47
N LEU A 445 9.03 -28.53 1.70
CA LEU A 445 8.29 -27.86 2.79
C LEU A 445 8.56 -28.49 4.16
N ILE A 446 8.55 -29.82 4.26
CA ILE A 446 8.68 -30.51 5.55
C ILE A 446 10.00 -30.19 6.25
N PRO A 447 11.17 -30.16 5.58
CA PRO A 447 12.42 -29.76 6.23
C PRO A 447 12.38 -28.34 6.82
N VAL A 448 11.78 -27.38 6.10
CA VAL A 448 11.61 -25.99 6.58
C VAL A 448 10.79 -25.96 7.87
N LEU A 449 9.65 -26.67 7.88
CA LEU A 449 8.75 -26.70 9.04
C LEU A 449 9.37 -27.45 10.22
N TYR A 450 9.96 -28.61 9.97
CA TYR A 450 10.62 -29.44 10.97
C TYR A 450 11.76 -28.68 11.64
N THR A 451 12.69 -28.10 10.87
CA THR A 451 13.85 -27.37 11.43
C THR A 451 13.45 -26.14 12.23
N THR A 452 12.30 -25.53 11.91
CA THR A 452 11.77 -24.40 12.67
C THR A 452 11.15 -24.85 13.99
N LEU A 453 10.26 -25.86 13.95
CA LEU A 453 9.55 -26.35 15.14
C LEU A 453 10.48 -27.10 16.12
N SER A 454 11.47 -27.83 15.61
CA SER A 454 12.44 -28.55 16.43
C SER A 454 13.59 -27.68 16.94
N ASN A 455 13.56 -26.36 16.75
CA ASN A 455 14.64 -25.50 17.22
C ASN A 455 14.61 -25.35 18.75
N PRO A 456 15.69 -25.70 19.48
CA PRO A 456 15.77 -25.58 20.94
C PRO A 456 15.71 -24.14 21.45
N PHE A 457 16.01 -23.16 20.60
CA PHE A 457 15.93 -21.73 20.93
C PHE A 457 14.68 -21.06 20.37
N GLY A 458 13.75 -21.82 19.77
CA GLY A 458 12.56 -21.26 19.12
C GLY A 458 11.66 -20.48 20.07
N THR A 459 11.64 -20.82 21.36
CA THR A 459 10.81 -20.14 22.38
C THR A 459 11.26 -18.71 22.67
N ALA A 460 12.49 -18.34 22.28
CA ALA A 460 12.95 -16.94 22.33
C ALA A 460 12.19 -16.03 21.36
N HIS A 461 11.54 -16.59 20.33
CA HIS A 461 10.66 -15.85 19.43
C HIS A 461 9.41 -16.69 19.07
N PRO A 462 8.40 -16.75 19.98
CA PRO A 462 7.19 -17.54 19.78
C PRO A 462 6.40 -17.26 18.48
N PRO A 463 6.36 -16.03 17.91
CA PRO A 463 5.68 -15.79 16.63
C PRO A 463 6.18 -16.67 15.48
N LEU A 464 7.48 -16.99 15.43
CA LEU A 464 8.06 -17.87 14.40
C LEU A 464 7.52 -19.28 14.51
N LEU A 465 7.45 -19.82 15.74
CA LEU A 465 6.91 -21.16 16.00
C LEU A 465 5.41 -21.23 15.71
N LEU A 466 4.65 -20.16 16.02
CA LEU A 466 3.24 -20.05 15.66
C LEU A 466 3.05 -20.07 14.14
N ALA A 467 3.82 -19.27 13.40
CA ALA A 467 3.76 -19.27 11.94
C ALA A 467 4.15 -20.63 11.34
N ALA A 468 5.14 -21.32 11.91
CA ALA A 468 5.52 -22.67 11.51
C ALA A 468 4.41 -23.70 11.78
N ALA A 469 3.75 -23.62 12.93
CA ALA A 469 2.62 -24.50 13.26
C ALA A 469 1.44 -24.27 12.30
N SER A 470 1.05 -23.03 12.05
CA SER A 470 -0.01 -22.70 11.09
C SER A 470 0.35 -23.11 9.65
N ALA A 471 1.61 -22.93 9.23
CA ALA A 471 2.09 -23.42 7.94
C ALA A 471 2.05 -24.96 7.86
N THR A 472 2.43 -25.65 8.93
CA THR A 472 2.32 -27.12 9.04
C THR A 472 0.87 -27.58 8.91
N GLN A 473 -0.06 -26.90 9.57
CA GLN A 473 -1.47 -27.19 9.46
C GLN A 473 -1.99 -26.98 8.04
N ALA A 474 -1.58 -25.91 7.36
CA ALA A 474 -1.91 -25.67 5.96
C ALA A 474 -1.34 -26.77 5.04
N VAL A 475 -0.10 -27.20 5.26
CA VAL A 475 0.49 -28.33 4.52
C VAL A 475 -0.31 -29.61 4.74
N ILE A 476 -0.66 -29.95 5.99
CA ILE A 476 -1.46 -31.15 6.28
C ILE A 476 -2.82 -31.11 5.56
N LYS A 477 -3.55 -29.98 5.65
CA LYS A 477 -4.86 -29.82 5.02
C LYS A 477 -4.80 -29.98 3.50
N ASN A 478 -3.82 -29.32 2.87
CA ASN A 478 -3.73 -29.25 1.41
C ASN A 478 -3.02 -30.47 0.80
N ALA A 479 -2.12 -31.13 1.55
CA ALA A 479 -1.38 -32.30 1.10
C ALA A 479 -1.87 -33.61 1.74
N HIS A 480 -3.09 -33.61 2.28
CA HIS A 480 -3.68 -34.73 3.00
C HIS A 480 -3.59 -36.12 2.32
N PRO A 481 -3.62 -36.29 0.97
CA PRO A 481 -3.52 -37.63 0.38
C PRO A 481 -2.12 -38.25 0.52
N ARG A 482 -1.08 -37.43 0.74
CA ARG A 482 0.32 -37.89 0.79
C ARG A 482 1.08 -37.52 2.07
N VAL A 483 0.47 -36.74 2.96
CA VAL A 483 1.14 -36.27 4.19
C VAL A 483 1.49 -37.40 5.16
N TRP A 484 0.78 -38.53 5.11
CA TRP A 484 1.02 -39.70 5.98
C TRP A 484 2.44 -40.27 5.86
N ARG A 485 3.11 -40.08 4.71
CA ARG A 485 4.52 -40.46 4.49
C ARG A 485 5.51 -39.62 5.29
N TRP A 486 5.11 -38.41 5.67
CA TRP A 486 5.91 -37.42 6.39
C TRP A 486 5.47 -37.26 7.85
N ARG A 487 4.61 -38.17 8.34
CA ARG A 487 4.04 -38.07 9.69
C ARG A 487 5.11 -38.12 10.77
N GLY A 488 6.18 -38.90 10.57
CA GLY A 488 7.26 -39.04 11.56
C GLY A 488 7.99 -37.72 11.78
N GLU A 489 8.36 -37.03 10.71
CA GLU A 489 9.01 -35.72 10.76
C GLU A 489 8.09 -34.66 11.35
N ILE A 490 6.80 -34.66 10.98
CA ILE A 490 5.82 -33.72 11.55
C ILE A 490 5.65 -33.96 13.05
N LEU A 491 5.43 -35.22 13.47
CA LEU A 491 5.28 -35.58 14.88
C LEU A 491 6.54 -35.24 15.68
N SER A 492 7.72 -35.51 15.13
CA SER A 492 9.00 -35.16 15.74
C SER A 492 9.10 -33.64 15.95
N GLY A 493 8.84 -32.83 14.91
CA GLY A 493 8.87 -31.37 15.02
C GLY A 493 7.88 -30.81 16.05
N LEU A 494 6.63 -31.30 16.05
CA LEU A 494 5.60 -30.89 17.02
C LEU A 494 5.97 -31.28 18.46
N SER A 495 6.49 -32.49 18.65
CA SER A 495 6.89 -33.03 19.96
C SER A 495 8.09 -32.26 20.52
N SER A 496 9.14 -32.05 19.71
CA SER A 496 10.30 -31.24 20.11
C SER A 496 9.88 -29.81 20.50
N CYS A 497 9.04 -29.16 19.70
CA CYS A 497 8.53 -27.83 20.02
C CYS A 497 7.81 -27.82 21.37
N TRP A 498 6.95 -28.82 21.63
CA TRP A 498 6.22 -28.94 22.89
C TRP A 498 7.14 -29.12 24.11
N LEU A 499 8.18 -29.94 23.97
CA LEU A 499 9.16 -30.18 25.03
C LEU A 499 9.94 -28.91 25.34
N HIS A 500 10.46 -28.21 24.32
CA HIS A 500 11.17 -26.95 24.53
C HIS A 500 10.30 -25.89 25.22
N ILE A 501 9.00 -25.82 24.91
CA ILE A 501 8.07 -24.92 25.62
C ILE A 501 7.89 -25.33 27.08
N SER A 502 7.93 -26.63 27.38
CA SER A 502 7.74 -27.15 28.75
C SER A 502 8.99 -26.97 29.61
N GLU A 503 10.16 -27.00 29.00
CA GLU A 503 11.46 -26.69 29.62
C GLU A 503 11.67 -25.18 29.80
N ASP A 504 11.07 -24.33 28.95
CA ASP A 504 11.23 -22.89 29.00
C ASP A 504 10.41 -22.23 30.13
N SER A 505 11.13 -21.73 31.14
CA SER A 505 10.59 -21.00 32.28
C SER A 505 10.67 -19.47 32.14
N GLY A 506 11.27 -18.97 31.05
CA GLY A 506 11.54 -17.54 30.83
C GLY A 506 10.64 -16.85 29.80
N GLY A 507 9.92 -17.60 28.98
CA GLY A 507 9.05 -17.04 27.93
C GLY A 507 7.75 -16.40 28.43
N SER A 508 7.13 -15.56 27.58
CA SER A 508 5.80 -14.99 27.83
C SER A 508 4.76 -16.12 27.99
N VAL A 509 4.24 -16.28 29.21
CA VAL A 509 3.27 -17.35 29.57
C VAL A 509 2.06 -17.36 28.63
N ALA A 510 1.57 -16.18 28.22
CA ALA A 510 0.43 -16.06 27.33
C ALA A 510 0.74 -16.55 25.90
N ASP A 511 1.91 -16.20 25.37
CA ASP A 511 2.33 -16.58 24.01
C ASP A 511 2.65 -18.08 23.93
N LEU A 512 3.33 -18.62 24.95
CA LEU A 512 3.59 -20.05 25.06
C LEU A 512 2.29 -20.86 25.21
N ALA A 513 1.31 -20.37 25.97
CA ALA A 513 0.00 -21.01 26.07
C ALA A 513 -0.81 -20.94 24.77
N LYS A 514 -0.65 -19.88 23.97
CA LYS A 514 -1.21 -19.80 22.62
C LYS A 514 -0.54 -20.82 21.70
N LEU A 515 0.78 -20.93 21.75
CA LEU A 515 1.56 -21.88 20.96
C LEU A 515 1.19 -23.34 21.30
N LYS A 516 1.09 -23.71 22.58
CA LYS A 516 0.63 -25.05 22.99
C LYS A 516 -0.72 -25.41 22.36
N ARG A 517 -1.67 -24.47 22.35
CA ARG A 517 -2.99 -24.66 21.72
C ARG A 517 -2.88 -24.86 20.20
N GLU A 518 -2.04 -24.08 19.53
CA GLU A 518 -1.83 -24.21 18.08
C GLU A 518 -1.18 -25.57 17.71
N LEU A 519 -0.22 -26.05 18.53
CA LEU A 519 0.40 -27.37 18.35
C LEU A 519 -0.62 -28.50 18.52
N GLN A 520 -1.46 -28.43 19.56
CA GLN A 520 -2.56 -29.38 19.77
C GLN A 520 -3.52 -29.40 18.58
N GLN A 521 -3.95 -28.23 18.10
CA GLN A 521 -4.81 -28.14 16.92
C GLN A 521 -4.14 -28.72 15.67
N THR A 522 -2.85 -28.47 15.48
CA THR A 522 -2.08 -29.01 14.35
C THR A 522 -2.02 -30.54 14.42
N LEU A 523 -1.76 -31.11 15.61
CA LEU A 523 -1.77 -32.56 15.82
C LEU A 523 -3.17 -33.16 15.59
N GLN A 524 -4.24 -32.51 16.06
CA GLN A 524 -5.62 -32.98 15.84
C GLN A 524 -5.96 -33.02 14.34
N VAL A 525 -5.53 -32.01 13.58
CA VAL A 525 -5.70 -32.01 12.12
C VAL A 525 -4.89 -33.13 11.46
N LEU A 526 -3.65 -33.38 11.90
CA LEU A 526 -2.86 -34.52 11.43
C LEU A 526 -3.57 -35.84 11.73
N LYS A 527 -3.98 -36.06 12.98
CA LYS A 527 -4.70 -37.25 13.44
C LYS A 527 -5.93 -37.50 12.58
N LEU A 528 -6.74 -36.48 12.35
CA LEU A 528 -7.92 -36.58 11.50
C LEU A 528 -7.57 -37.05 10.09
N VAL A 529 -6.52 -36.50 9.47
CA VAL A 529 -6.09 -36.93 8.13
C VAL A 529 -5.59 -38.38 8.13
N LEU A 530 -4.80 -38.78 9.14
CA LEU A 530 -4.27 -40.15 9.24
C LEU A 530 -5.38 -41.19 9.47
N LEU A 531 -6.43 -40.84 10.21
CA LEU A 531 -7.59 -41.71 10.45
C LEU A 531 -8.53 -41.83 9.26
N ASN A 532 -8.42 -40.93 8.27
CA ASN A 532 -9.26 -40.89 7.08
C ASN A 532 -8.42 -41.04 5.78
N PRO A 533 -7.91 -42.26 5.49
CA PRO A 533 -7.25 -42.57 4.22
C PRO A 533 -8.08 -42.17 3.01
N VAL A 534 -7.42 -41.63 1.98
CA VAL A 534 -8.07 -41.13 0.78
C VAL A 534 -7.77 -42.05 -0.38
N ALA A 535 -8.79 -42.43 -1.14
CA ALA A 535 -8.60 -43.14 -2.39
C ALA A 535 -7.99 -42.22 -3.44
N ILE A 536 -6.81 -42.59 -3.96
CA ILE A 536 -6.19 -41.90 -5.09
C ILE A 536 -6.51 -42.75 -6.33
N ALA A 537 -7.39 -42.24 -7.19
CA ALA A 537 -7.99 -42.98 -8.31
C ALA A 537 -8.96 -44.11 -7.87
N SER A 538 -9.43 -44.91 -8.83
CA SER A 538 -10.50 -45.91 -8.67
C SER A 538 -10.12 -47.16 -7.86
N ASP A 539 -8.90 -47.26 -7.35
CA ASP A 539 -8.36 -48.47 -6.71
C ASP A 539 -8.34 -48.43 -5.17
N GLY A 540 -9.06 -47.49 -4.56
CA GLY A 540 -9.13 -47.35 -3.10
C GLY A 540 -7.87 -46.72 -2.48
N PRO A 541 -7.79 -46.60 -1.14
CA PRO A 541 -6.62 -46.05 -0.45
C PRO A 541 -5.38 -46.95 -0.57
N GLU A 542 -4.18 -46.35 -0.57
CA GLU A 542 -2.93 -47.11 -0.58
C GLU A 542 -2.83 -48.02 0.66
N PRO A 543 -2.39 -49.30 0.55
CA PRO A 543 -2.33 -50.22 1.69
C PRO A 543 -1.51 -49.69 2.88
N GLU A 544 -0.42 -48.99 2.60
CA GLU A 544 0.42 -48.34 3.62
C GLU A 544 -0.36 -47.26 4.38
N GLN A 545 -1.26 -46.52 3.71
CA GLN A 545 -2.10 -45.52 4.35
C GLN A 545 -3.13 -46.17 5.29
N VAL A 546 -3.67 -47.34 4.92
CA VAL A 546 -4.56 -48.13 5.78
C VAL A 546 -3.81 -48.65 7.01
N GLN A 547 -2.58 -49.15 6.82
CA GLN A 547 -1.73 -49.59 7.93
C GLN A 547 -1.41 -48.44 8.90
N VAL A 548 -1.18 -47.23 8.39
CA VAL A 548 -1.00 -46.04 9.25
C VAL A 548 -2.26 -45.76 10.06
N LYS A 549 -3.46 -45.80 9.45
CA LYS A 549 -4.72 -45.63 10.17
C LYS A 549 -4.88 -46.63 11.32
N GLU A 550 -4.55 -47.90 11.08
CA GLU A 550 -4.69 -48.96 12.09
C GLU A 550 -3.72 -48.79 13.27
N ASN A 551 -2.54 -48.22 13.02
CA ASN A 551 -1.48 -48.10 14.01
C ASN A 551 -1.36 -46.72 14.66
N VAL A 552 -1.97 -45.66 14.12
CA VAL A 552 -1.72 -44.27 14.55
C VAL A 552 -1.97 -44.03 16.03
N GLU A 553 -3.01 -44.62 16.62
CA GLU A 553 -3.30 -44.47 18.06
C GLU A 553 -2.23 -45.14 18.92
N LYS A 554 -1.71 -46.28 18.46
CA LYS A 554 -0.61 -46.98 19.12
C LYS A 554 0.70 -46.19 19.01
N GLU A 555 1.02 -45.66 17.82
CA GLU A 555 2.17 -44.79 17.61
C GLU A 555 2.13 -43.57 18.56
N PHE A 556 0.96 -42.97 18.75
CA PHE A 556 0.80 -41.81 19.65
C PHE A 556 0.95 -42.20 21.12
N GLN A 557 0.41 -43.35 21.52
CA GLN A 557 0.56 -43.88 22.86
C GLN A 557 2.04 -44.21 23.19
N GLU A 558 2.77 -44.81 22.25
CA GLU A 558 4.19 -45.12 22.39
C GLU A 558 5.03 -43.84 22.60
N LEU A 559 4.69 -42.72 21.93
CA LEU A 559 5.36 -41.43 22.14
C LEU A 559 5.11 -40.86 23.55
N VAL A 560 3.87 -40.93 24.05
CA VAL A 560 3.53 -40.45 25.41
C VAL A 560 4.15 -41.34 26.49
N GLU A 561 4.30 -42.64 26.23
CA GLU A 561 4.99 -43.57 27.14
C GLU A 561 6.51 -43.31 27.18
N ALA A 562 7.09 -42.89 26.06
CA ALA A 562 8.50 -42.50 25.99
C ALA A 562 8.79 -41.20 26.75
N ASP A 563 7.87 -40.23 26.72
CA ASP A 563 7.97 -38.98 27.48
C ASP A 563 6.60 -38.49 27.98
N ALA A 564 6.43 -38.50 29.31
CA ALA A 564 5.18 -38.13 29.95
C ALA A 564 4.79 -36.65 29.76
N GLU A 565 5.74 -35.76 29.44
CA GLU A 565 5.45 -34.35 29.18
C GLU A 565 4.65 -34.16 27.88
N LEU A 566 4.77 -35.09 26.94
CA LEU A 566 4.01 -35.09 25.68
C LEU A 566 2.53 -35.38 25.91
N LYS A 567 2.13 -35.91 27.07
CA LYS A 567 0.73 -36.22 27.36
C LYS A 567 -0.21 -35.06 27.05
N GLY A 568 0.21 -33.82 27.33
CA GLY A 568 -0.59 -32.62 27.05
C GLY A 568 -0.72 -32.27 25.57
N LEU A 569 0.22 -32.68 24.72
CA LEU A 569 0.16 -32.48 23.27
C LEU A 569 -0.85 -33.43 22.61
N PHE A 570 -0.87 -34.70 23.05
CA PHE A 570 -1.66 -35.80 22.47
C PHE A 570 -3.09 -35.94 23.05
N VAL A 571 -3.63 -34.91 23.71
CA VAL A 571 -4.98 -34.89 24.32
C VAL A 571 -6.10 -34.71 23.30
#